data_AF-A0A158CTB5-F1
#
_entry.id   AF-A0A158CTB5-F1
#
_cell.length_a   1.000
_cell.length_b   1.000
_cell.length_c   1.000
_cell.angle_alpha   90.00
_cell.angle_beta   90.00
_cell.angle_gamma   90.00
#
_symmetry.space_group_name_H-M   'P 1'
#
loop_
_entity.id
_entity.type
_entity.pdbx_description
1 polymer ?
#
loop_
_entity_poly.entity_id
_entity_poly.type
_entity_poly.pdbx_seq_one_letter_code
_entity_poly.pdbx_strand_id
1 'polypeptide(L)'
;MQRMGMRRAIVMASVVALTGCATVTTPTKGDPFESYNRTMFTINDTVDQYALKPVAKGYVWAVPEPVRNSVTNFFSNIGDVYIAANNLAQLKIADGVSDIMRVAINTLFGVGGLFDVATIAKLPKHSGDFGLTLGHYGVPSGPFVVLPLLGPSTVRDSAGLVVDYLGNPLTYVHPDSVSWALYGVNLVNVRANLLGATDVLADAALDKYSFVRNAYLQRRQYLISGGDGNTPDYGEAPLPTYDDEGAAAPAGASATATPASGTAAAPTPASGARNTVPGNEYVPPRAPAGFPSFRLR
;
A
#
# COMPACT_ATOMS: atom_id res chain seq x y z
N MET A 1 -32.47 -35.60 1.75
CA MET A 1 -31.96 -34.28 1.29
C MET A 1 -32.65 -33.07 1.95
N GLN A 2 -33.95 -33.12 2.30
CA GLN A 2 -34.66 -31.98 2.92
C GLN A 2 -34.12 -31.51 4.30
N ARG A 3 -33.62 -32.40 5.16
CA ARG A 3 -33.13 -32.02 6.51
C ARG A 3 -31.83 -31.20 6.50
N MET A 4 -31.05 -31.26 5.42
CA MET A 4 -29.78 -30.54 5.28
C MET A 4 -29.99 -29.08 4.85
N GLY A 5 -31.07 -28.81 4.09
CA GLY A 5 -31.49 -27.46 3.73
C GLY A 5 -32.01 -26.67 4.94
N MET A 6 -32.79 -27.32 5.82
CA MET A 6 -33.33 -26.69 7.02
C MET A 6 -32.24 -26.27 8.01
N ARG A 7 -31.21 -27.11 8.20
CA ARG A 7 -30.06 -26.77 9.06
C ARG A 7 -29.24 -25.60 8.51
N ARG A 8 -29.04 -25.54 7.18
CA ARG A 8 -28.36 -24.40 6.53
C ARG A 8 -29.17 -23.12 6.62
N ALA A 9 -30.50 -23.20 6.47
CA ALA A 9 -31.39 -22.05 6.63
C ALA A 9 -31.41 -21.52 8.07
N ILE A 10 -31.42 -22.40 9.07
CA ILE A 10 -31.36 -22.02 10.48
C ILE A 10 -30.00 -21.36 10.81
N VAL A 11 -28.88 -21.92 10.32
CA VAL A 11 -27.56 -21.33 10.52
C VAL A 11 -27.46 -19.94 9.87
N MET A 12 -27.93 -19.79 8.62
CA MET A 12 -27.98 -18.49 7.94
C MET A 12 -28.89 -17.50 8.66
N ALA A 13 -30.06 -17.93 9.16
CA ALA A 13 -30.97 -17.08 9.92
C ALA A 13 -30.38 -16.65 11.28
N SER A 14 -29.64 -17.53 11.96
CA SER A 14 -28.95 -17.18 13.19
C SER A 14 -27.81 -16.20 12.96
N VAL A 15 -27.04 -16.32 11.86
CA VAL A 15 -25.99 -15.34 11.51
C VAL A 15 -26.60 -13.97 11.22
N VAL A 16 -27.78 -13.91 10.57
CA VAL A 16 -28.52 -12.66 10.32
C VAL A 16 -29.15 -12.08 11.60
N ALA A 17 -29.53 -12.92 12.56
CA ALA A 17 -30.10 -12.46 13.83
C ALA A 17 -29.04 -11.88 14.79
N LEU A 18 -27.80 -12.37 14.74
CA LEU A 18 -26.70 -11.87 15.57
C LEU A 18 -26.12 -10.52 15.08
N THR A 19 -26.39 -10.10 13.85
CA THR A 19 -25.97 -8.79 13.31
C THR A 19 -26.84 -7.61 13.78
N GLY A 20 -27.97 -7.87 14.44
CA GLY A 20 -28.92 -6.83 14.87
C GLY A 20 -28.58 -6.11 16.20
N CYS A 21 -27.58 -6.56 16.95
CA CYS A 21 -27.29 -6.03 18.30
C CYS A 21 -26.15 -5.01 18.38
N ALA A 22 -25.56 -4.60 17.25
CA ALA A 22 -24.48 -3.61 17.21
C ALA A 22 -24.96 -2.23 16.73
N THR A 23 -26.04 -1.70 17.31
CA THR A 23 -26.46 -0.31 17.04
C THR A 23 -25.62 0.64 17.89
N VAL A 24 -24.79 1.45 17.24
CA VAL A 24 -23.93 2.46 17.89
C VAL A 24 -24.76 3.73 18.12
N THR A 25 -24.75 4.27 19.34
CA THR A 25 -25.53 5.46 19.75
C THR A 25 -24.99 6.78 19.20
N THR A 26 -23.75 6.79 18.67
CA THR A 26 -23.13 7.90 17.92
C THR A 26 -22.00 7.36 17.05
N PRO A 27 -22.27 6.87 15.83
CA PRO A 27 -21.22 6.51 14.89
C PRO A 27 -20.42 7.77 14.47
N THR A 28 -19.10 7.65 14.32
CA THR A 28 -18.32 8.69 13.62
C THR A 28 -18.92 8.91 12.23
N LYS A 29 -19.00 10.17 11.78
CA LYS A 29 -19.54 10.52 10.43
C LYS A 29 -18.83 9.65 9.39
N GLY A 30 -19.56 8.77 8.70
CA GLY A 30 -19.02 7.88 7.66
C GLY A 30 -18.66 6.46 8.10
N ASP A 31 -18.76 6.09 9.39
CA ASP A 31 -18.48 4.73 9.88
C ASP A 31 -19.56 4.18 10.83
N PRO A 32 -20.67 3.66 10.28
CA PRO A 32 -21.75 3.05 11.08
C PRO A 32 -21.31 1.84 11.93
N PHE A 33 -20.24 1.15 11.54
CA PHE A 33 -19.78 -0.10 12.15
C PHE A 33 -18.52 0.06 12.99
N GLU A 34 -18.22 1.28 13.46
CA GLU A 34 -16.96 1.61 14.14
C GLU A 34 -16.63 0.66 15.30
N SER A 35 -17.61 0.32 16.15
CA SER A 35 -17.40 -0.59 17.29
C SER A 35 -16.95 -1.99 16.85
N TYR A 36 -17.63 -2.57 15.85
CA TYR A 36 -17.23 -3.84 15.25
C TYR A 36 -15.86 -3.71 14.58
N ASN A 37 -15.66 -2.64 13.80
CA ASN A 37 -14.46 -2.41 13.02
C ASN A 37 -13.22 -2.27 13.91
N ARG A 38 -13.29 -1.51 15.00
CA ARG A 38 -12.21 -1.39 16.00
C ARG A 38 -11.91 -2.72 16.67
N THR A 39 -12.94 -3.46 17.07
CA THR A 39 -12.77 -4.78 17.69
C THR A 39 -12.07 -5.75 16.73
N MET A 40 -12.56 -5.86 15.50
CA MET A 40 -11.97 -6.73 14.49
C MET A 40 -10.56 -6.28 14.10
N PHE A 41 -10.32 -4.97 14.06
CA PHE A 41 -8.98 -4.42 13.85
C PHE A 41 -8.02 -4.86 14.94
N THR A 42 -8.41 -4.81 16.22
CA THR A 42 -7.58 -5.32 17.32
C THR A 42 -7.32 -6.82 17.21
N ILE A 43 -8.30 -7.61 16.80
CA ILE A 43 -8.12 -9.06 16.56
C ILE A 43 -7.09 -9.28 15.44
N ASN A 44 -7.25 -8.62 14.30
CA ASN A 44 -6.33 -8.72 13.17
C ASN A 44 -4.92 -8.26 13.54
N ASP A 45 -4.81 -7.16 14.28
CA ASP A 45 -3.53 -6.61 14.74
C ASP A 45 -2.84 -7.56 15.74
N THR A 46 -3.60 -8.20 16.63
CA THR A 46 -3.08 -9.22 17.54
C THR A 46 -2.55 -10.42 16.75
N VAL A 47 -3.31 -10.93 15.80
CA VAL A 47 -2.85 -12.04 14.94
C VAL A 47 -1.62 -11.63 14.14
N ASP A 48 -1.56 -10.40 13.64
CA ASP A 48 -0.37 -9.89 12.95
C ASP A 48 0.85 -9.86 13.87
N GLN A 49 0.73 -9.27 15.06
CA GLN A 49 1.84 -9.13 16.00
C GLN A 49 2.40 -10.48 16.46
N TYR A 50 1.54 -11.45 16.74
CA TYR A 50 1.95 -12.74 17.32
C TYR A 50 2.19 -13.85 16.29
N ALA A 51 1.66 -13.74 15.07
CA ALA A 51 1.83 -14.77 14.04
C ALA A 51 2.46 -14.24 12.76
N LEU A 52 1.85 -13.27 12.07
CA LEU A 52 2.30 -12.89 10.72
C LEU A 52 3.62 -12.09 10.73
N LYS A 53 3.77 -11.13 11.64
CA LYS A 53 4.97 -10.30 11.81
C LYS A 53 6.22 -11.14 12.13
N PRO A 54 6.22 -12.07 13.11
CA PRO A 54 7.40 -12.91 13.36
C PRO A 54 7.72 -13.84 12.18
N VAL A 55 6.71 -14.42 11.53
CA VAL A 55 6.91 -15.26 10.33
C VAL A 55 7.51 -14.44 9.19
N ALA A 56 7.00 -13.22 8.96
CA ALA A 56 7.53 -12.30 7.95
C ALA A 56 8.98 -11.87 8.25
N LYS A 57 9.32 -11.58 9.51
CA LYS A 57 10.71 -11.31 9.92
C LYS A 57 11.62 -12.51 9.68
N GLY A 58 11.15 -13.72 10.00
CA GLY A 58 11.86 -14.97 9.71
C GLY A 58 12.09 -15.17 8.21
N TYR A 59 11.09 -14.88 7.37
CA TYR A 59 11.21 -14.93 5.91
C TYR A 59 12.23 -13.91 5.38
N VAL A 60 12.22 -12.66 5.87
CA VAL A 60 13.22 -11.64 5.51
C VAL A 60 14.62 -12.05 5.95
N TRP A 61 14.76 -12.68 7.10
CA TRP A 61 16.04 -13.16 7.61
C TRP A 61 16.58 -14.37 6.82
N ALA A 62 15.71 -15.32 6.46
CA ALA A 62 16.11 -16.57 5.81
C ALA A 62 16.30 -16.44 4.30
N VAL A 63 15.54 -15.57 3.63
CA VAL A 63 15.49 -15.49 2.17
C VAL A 63 16.13 -14.18 1.70
N PRO A 64 17.19 -14.22 0.86
CA PRO A 64 17.83 -13.03 0.32
C PRO A 64 16.88 -12.18 -0.51
N GLU A 65 17.11 -10.87 -0.51
CA GLU A 65 16.27 -9.89 -1.21
C GLU A 65 16.01 -10.21 -2.70
N PRO A 66 17.00 -10.65 -3.51
CA PRO A 66 16.73 -11.00 -4.92
C PRO A 66 15.70 -12.11 -5.08
N VAL A 67 15.72 -13.12 -4.20
CA VAL A 67 14.75 -14.22 -4.22
C VAL A 67 13.37 -13.73 -3.78
N ARG A 68 13.29 -12.89 -2.74
CA ARG A 68 12.00 -12.28 -2.32
C ARG A 68 11.40 -11.39 -3.41
N ASN A 69 12.24 -10.67 -4.14
CA ASN A 69 11.81 -9.86 -5.28
C ASN A 69 11.25 -10.76 -6.39
N SER A 70 11.87 -11.91 -6.67
CA SER A 70 11.31 -12.87 -7.63
C SER A 70 9.97 -13.46 -7.18
N VAL A 71 9.80 -13.77 -5.89
CA VAL A 71 8.50 -14.21 -5.35
C VAL A 71 7.45 -13.10 -5.50
N THR A 72 7.82 -11.86 -5.21
CA THR A 72 6.96 -10.69 -5.38
C THR A 72 6.55 -10.49 -6.85
N ASN A 73 7.50 -10.63 -7.77
CA ASN A 73 7.25 -10.52 -9.21
C ASN A 73 6.34 -11.64 -9.71
N PHE A 74 6.54 -12.88 -9.24
CA PHE A 74 5.70 -14.01 -9.63
C PHE A 74 4.24 -13.78 -9.27
N PHE A 75 3.96 -13.39 -8.02
CA PHE A 75 2.60 -13.07 -7.60
C PHE A 75 2.05 -11.81 -8.24
N SER A 76 2.90 -10.82 -8.51
CA SER A 76 2.52 -9.64 -9.29
C SER A 76 2.07 -10.03 -10.69
N ASN A 77 2.79 -10.91 -11.37
CA ASN A 77 2.48 -11.35 -12.73
C ASN A 77 1.13 -12.08 -12.79
N ILE A 78 0.84 -12.92 -11.79
CA ILE A 78 -0.48 -13.53 -11.64
C ILE A 78 -1.55 -12.47 -11.37
N GLY A 79 -1.22 -11.46 -10.57
CA GLY A 79 -2.11 -10.34 -10.28
C GLY A 79 -2.48 -9.51 -11.50
N ASP A 80 -1.51 -9.29 -12.39
CA ASP A 80 -1.69 -8.53 -13.62
C ASP A 80 -2.77 -9.15 -14.54
N VAL A 81 -3.07 -10.46 -14.42
CA VAL A 81 -4.14 -11.13 -15.18
C VAL A 81 -5.53 -10.58 -14.82
N TYR A 82 -5.87 -10.55 -13.53
CA TYR A 82 -7.18 -10.04 -13.12
C TYR A 82 -7.22 -8.50 -13.14
N ILE A 83 -6.09 -7.83 -13.00
CA ILE A 83 -5.99 -6.37 -13.20
C ILE A 83 -6.31 -6.03 -14.66
N ALA A 84 -5.73 -6.74 -15.63
CA ALA A 84 -6.03 -6.56 -17.05
C ALA A 84 -7.52 -6.75 -17.34
N ALA A 85 -8.12 -7.82 -16.81
CA ALA A 85 -9.55 -8.09 -16.99
C ALA A 85 -10.42 -6.95 -16.42
N ASN A 86 -10.06 -6.42 -15.25
CA ASN A 86 -10.78 -5.29 -14.64
C ASN A 86 -10.56 -3.97 -15.41
N ASN A 87 -9.35 -3.70 -15.91
CA ASN A 87 -9.09 -2.52 -16.73
C ASN A 87 -9.87 -2.55 -18.04
N LEU A 88 -9.94 -3.72 -18.71
CA LEU A 88 -10.80 -3.91 -19.88
C LEU A 88 -12.28 -3.75 -19.53
N ALA A 89 -12.72 -4.30 -18.38
CA ALA A 89 -14.09 -4.12 -17.90
C ALA A 89 -14.40 -2.65 -17.60
N GLN A 90 -13.42 -1.85 -17.15
CA GLN A 90 -13.57 -0.40 -16.95
C GLN A 90 -13.39 0.42 -18.25
N LEU A 91 -13.34 -0.23 -19.42
CA LEU A 91 -13.09 0.40 -20.73
C LEU A 91 -11.74 1.15 -20.82
N LYS A 92 -10.80 0.87 -19.92
CA LYS A 92 -9.42 1.36 -19.95
C LYS A 92 -8.59 0.46 -20.86
N ILE A 93 -8.87 0.50 -22.16
CA ILE A 93 -8.30 -0.44 -23.14
C ILE A 93 -6.78 -0.38 -23.20
N ALA A 94 -6.19 0.82 -23.15
CA ALA A 94 -4.73 0.99 -23.15
C ALA A 94 -4.07 0.32 -21.94
N ASP A 95 -4.62 0.57 -20.74
CA ASP A 95 -4.11 0.00 -19.48
C ASP A 95 -4.26 -1.53 -19.49
N GLY A 96 -5.43 -2.03 -19.89
CA GLY A 96 -5.69 -3.47 -19.96
C GLY A 96 -4.79 -4.21 -20.95
N VAL A 97 -4.55 -3.64 -22.14
CA VAL A 97 -3.60 -4.21 -23.11
C VAL A 97 -2.16 -4.12 -22.58
N SER A 98 -1.78 -3.02 -21.93
CA SER A 98 -0.47 -2.90 -21.28
C SER A 98 -0.25 -4.01 -20.24
N ASP A 99 -1.24 -4.27 -19.37
CA ASP A 99 -1.15 -5.32 -18.37
C ASP A 99 -1.10 -6.73 -18.98
N ILE A 100 -1.85 -7.00 -20.05
CA ILE A 100 -1.73 -8.25 -20.82
C ILE A 100 -0.31 -8.41 -21.36
N MET A 101 0.28 -7.35 -21.90
CA MET A 101 1.66 -7.36 -22.39
C MET A 101 2.66 -7.57 -21.27
N ARG A 102 2.42 -7.02 -20.07
CA ARG A 102 3.22 -7.31 -18.88
C ARG A 102 3.18 -8.79 -18.55
N VAL A 103 1.99 -9.40 -18.49
CA VAL A 103 1.81 -10.84 -18.24
C VAL A 103 2.56 -11.66 -19.28
N ALA A 104 2.39 -11.35 -20.57
CA ALA A 104 3.03 -12.09 -21.65
C ALA A 104 4.57 -12.00 -21.56
N ILE A 105 5.12 -10.79 -21.41
CA ILE A 105 6.57 -10.56 -21.36
C ILE A 105 7.20 -11.21 -20.12
N ASN A 106 6.61 -11.01 -18.95
CA ASN A 106 7.14 -11.57 -17.70
C ASN A 106 7.00 -13.10 -17.67
N THR A 107 5.95 -13.65 -18.27
CA THR A 107 5.80 -15.11 -18.36
C THR A 107 6.80 -15.72 -19.35
N LEU A 108 6.97 -15.15 -20.55
CA LEU A 108 7.84 -15.70 -21.60
C LEU A 108 9.32 -15.41 -21.34
N PHE A 109 9.68 -14.16 -21.07
CA PHE A 109 11.07 -13.71 -20.92
C PHE A 109 11.50 -13.60 -19.46
N GLY A 110 10.54 -13.48 -18.54
CA GLY A 110 10.78 -13.38 -17.09
C GLY A 110 10.71 -14.70 -16.34
N VAL A 111 10.81 -15.85 -17.04
CA VAL A 111 10.76 -17.20 -16.44
C VAL A 111 9.49 -17.39 -15.60
N GLY A 112 8.33 -17.33 -16.24
CA GLY A 112 7.04 -17.51 -15.56
C GLY A 112 6.65 -16.38 -14.60
N GLY A 113 7.28 -15.20 -14.73
CA GLY A 113 7.03 -14.03 -13.89
C GLY A 113 8.01 -13.83 -12.74
N LEU A 114 9.05 -14.66 -12.59
CA LEU A 114 10.08 -14.46 -11.56
C LEU A 114 10.93 -13.20 -11.78
N PHE A 115 11.05 -12.74 -13.03
CA PHE A 115 11.77 -11.52 -13.38
C PHE A 115 10.81 -10.53 -14.07
N ASP A 116 10.78 -9.28 -13.58
CA ASP A 116 9.95 -8.22 -14.16
C ASP A 116 10.63 -7.55 -15.36
N VAL A 117 10.66 -8.28 -16.48
CA VAL A 117 11.21 -7.82 -17.76
C VAL A 117 10.32 -6.71 -18.37
N ALA A 118 9.02 -6.73 -18.09
CA ALA A 118 8.07 -5.75 -18.58
C ALA A 118 8.37 -4.33 -18.08
N THR A 119 8.83 -4.20 -16.83
CA THR A 119 9.28 -2.91 -16.29
C THR A 119 10.53 -2.40 -17.00
N ILE A 120 11.46 -3.29 -17.39
CA ILE A 120 12.63 -2.91 -18.22
C ILE A 120 12.16 -2.41 -19.61
N ALA A 121 11.09 -3.01 -20.14
CA ALA A 121 10.43 -2.58 -21.37
C ALA A 121 9.55 -1.32 -21.20
N LYS A 122 9.59 -0.65 -20.03
CA LYS A 122 8.85 0.57 -19.70
C LYS A 122 7.32 0.42 -19.75
N LEU A 123 6.80 -0.79 -19.54
CA LEU A 123 5.36 -0.98 -19.41
C LEU A 123 4.91 -0.54 -18.01
N PRO A 124 4.02 0.46 -17.88
CA PRO A 124 3.52 0.89 -16.58
C PRO A 124 2.71 -0.23 -15.93
N LYS A 125 2.84 -0.33 -14.60
CA LYS A 125 2.05 -1.25 -13.80
C LYS A 125 0.82 -0.54 -13.26
N HIS A 126 -0.34 -1.15 -13.41
CA HIS A 126 -1.60 -0.60 -12.92
C HIS A 126 -2.09 -1.31 -11.65
N SER A 127 -3.17 -0.78 -11.08
CA SER A 127 -3.91 -1.38 -9.97
C SER A 127 -5.36 -1.55 -10.40
N GLY A 128 -5.94 -2.73 -10.15
CA GLY A 128 -7.29 -3.06 -10.55
C GLY A 128 -7.84 -4.20 -9.71
N ASP A 129 -9.11 -4.09 -9.33
CA ASP A 129 -9.88 -5.13 -8.67
C ASP A 129 -11.36 -4.91 -8.98
N PHE A 130 -12.20 -5.90 -8.72
CA PHE A 130 -13.61 -5.83 -9.06
C PHE A 130 -14.35 -4.77 -8.24
N GLY A 131 -13.89 -4.47 -7.02
CA GLY A 131 -14.41 -3.36 -6.23
C GLY A 131 -14.23 -2.00 -6.92
N LEU A 132 -13.06 -1.77 -7.55
CA LEU A 132 -12.82 -0.57 -8.36
C LEU A 132 -13.67 -0.55 -9.61
N THR A 133 -13.86 -1.70 -10.27
CA THR A 133 -14.73 -1.82 -11.44
C THR A 133 -16.18 -1.46 -11.10
N LEU A 134 -16.70 -1.94 -9.97
CA LEU A 134 -18.02 -1.53 -9.47
C LEU A 134 -18.06 -0.03 -9.17
N GLY A 135 -16.99 0.51 -8.57
CA GLY A 135 -16.87 1.95 -8.31
C GLY A 135 -16.87 2.80 -9.58
N HIS A 136 -16.19 2.35 -10.63
CA HIS A 136 -16.18 3.00 -11.95
C HIS A 136 -17.59 3.09 -12.56
N TYR A 137 -18.42 2.07 -12.34
CA TYR A 137 -19.83 2.06 -12.75
C TYR A 137 -20.80 2.74 -11.76
N GLY A 138 -20.28 3.49 -10.80
CA GLY A 138 -21.09 4.30 -9.88
C GLY A 138 -21.69 3.52 -8.71
N VAL A 139 -21.29 2.27 -8.47
CA VAL A 139 -21.69 1.55 -7.27
C VAL A 139 -21.04 2.22 -6.05
N PRO A 140 -21.82 2.73 -5.09
CA PRO A 140 -21.27 3.39 -3.92
C PRO A 140 -20.46 2.40 -3.08
N SER A 141 -19.42 2.86 -2.39
CA SER A 141 -18.60 2.02 -1.51
C SER A 141 -19.43 1.35 -0.41
N GLY A 142 -20.45 2.06 0.07
CA GLY A 142 -21.17 1.71 1.29
C GLY A 142 -20.31 1.91 2.54
N PRO A 143 -20.79 1.44 3.70
CA PRO A 143 -20.06 1.52 4.96
C PRO A 143 -18.67 0.88 4.91
N PHE A 144 -17.73 1.47 5.62
CA PHE A 144 -16.43 0.86 5.89
C PHE A 144 -16.61 -0.37 6.80
N VAL A 145 -15.87 -1.43 6.50
CA VAL A 145 -15.89 -2.66 7.28
C VAL A 145 -14.49 -3.25 7.39
N VAL A 146 -14.10 -3.69 8.60
CA VAL A 146 -12.88 -4.46 8.79
C VAL A 146 -13.22 -5.94 8.71
N LEU A 147 -12.65 -6.61 7.71
CA LEU A 147 -12.83 -8.05 7.50
C LEU A 147 -11.88 -8.84 8.42
N PRO A 148 -12.33 -9.98 8.97
CA PRO A 148 -11.45 -10.88 9.73
C PRO A 148 -10.27 -11.34 8.86
N LEU A 149 -9.05 -11.17 9.37
CA LEU A 149 -7.76 -11.48 8.74
C LEU A 149 -7.42 -10.73 7.43
N LEU A 150 -8.41 -10.31 6.66
CA LEU A 150 -8.25 -9.63 5.37
C LEU A 150 -8.06 -8.12 5.52
N GLY A 151 -8.52 -7.53 6.63
CA GLY A 151 -8.25 -6.13 6.96
C GLY A 151 -9.30 -5.13 6.42
N PRO A 152 -8.90 -3.87 6.17
CA PRO A 152 -9.80 -2.78 5.76
C PRO A 152 -10.53 -3.05 4.44
N SER A 153 -11.84 -2.81 4.41
CA SER A 153 -12.67 -2.94 3.20
C SER A 153 -13.88 -1.99 3.25
N THR A 154 -14.66 -1.96 2.17
CA THR A 154 -16.03 -1.41 2.15
C THR A 154 -17.02 -2.51 1.79
N VAL A 155 -18.33 -2.29 1.93
CA VAL A 155 -19.34 -3.29 1.53
C VAL A 155 -19.18 -3.67 0.05
N ARG A 156 -18.99 -2.67 -0.82
CA ARG A 156 -18.73 -2.89 -2.25
C ARG A 156 -17.44 -3.67 -2.47
N ASP A 157 -16.36 -3.23 -1.84
CA ASP A 157 -15.04 -3.84 -2.05
C ASP A 157 -14.99 -5.27 -1.49
N SER A 158 -15.76 -5.57 -0.43
CA SER A 158 -15.91 -6.93 0.11
C SER A 158 -16.64 -7.87 -0.86
N ALA A 159 -17.66 -7.37 -1.57
CA ALA A 159 -18.27 -8.13 -2.66
C ALA A 159 -17.29 -8.29 -3.84
N GLY A 160 -16.49 -7.26 -4.11
CA GLY A 160 -15.38 -7.28 -5.06
C GLY A 160 -14.40 -8.43 -4.81
N LEU A 161 -13.94 -8.57 -3.57
CA LEU A 161 -13.00 -9.62 -3.16
C LEU A 161 -13.48 -11.04 -3.50
N VAL A 162 -14.78 -11.31 -3.45
CA VAL A 162 -15.33 -12.62 -3.83
C VAL A 162 -15.14 -12.88 -5.33
N VAL A 163 -15.40 -11.87 -6.16
CA VAL A 163 -15.22 -11.97 -7.61
C VAL A 163 -13.73 -12.04 -7.95
N ASP A 164 -12.89 -11.25 -7.28
CA ASP A 164 -11.44 -11.29 -7.46
C ASP A 164 -10.87 -12.65 -7.07
N TYR A 165 -11.37 -13.29 -6.00
CA TYR A 165 -11.01 -14.66 -5.63
C TYR A 165 -11.36 -15.66 -6.73
N LEU A 166 -12.56 -15.57 -7.31
CA LEU A 166 -12.97 -16.44 -8.42
C LEU A 166 -12.20 -16.16 -9.72
N GLY A 167 -11.74 -14.93 -9.92
CA GLY A 167 -10.93 -14.53 -11.07
C GLY A 167 -9.44 -14.83 -10.93
N ASN A 168 -8.98 -15.19 -9.73
CA ASN A 168 -7.57 -15.42 -9.46
C ASN A 168 -7.13 -16.81 -9.95
N PRO A 169 -6.12 -16.92 -10.83
CA PRO A 169 -5.59 -18.21 -11.29
C PRO A 169 -5.14 -19.14 -10.15
N LEU A 170 -4.70 -18.60 -9.01
CA LEU A 170 -4.31 -19.38 -7.84
C LEU A 170 -5.44 -20.26 -7.30
N THR A 171 -6.69 -19.83 -7.43
CA THR A 171 -7.87 -20.56 -6.95
C THR A 171 -8.07 -21.90 -7.67
N TYR A 172 -7.51 -22.05 -8.88
CA TYR A 172 -7.68 -23.23 -9.72
C TYR A 172 -6.44 -24.15 -9.72
N VAL A 173 -5.47 -23.91 -8.84
CA VAL A 173 -4.28 -24.76 -8.70
C VAL A 173 -4.62 -26.00 -7.87
N HIS A 174 -4.42 -27.19 -8.45
CA HIS A 174 -4.64 -28.46 -7.76
C HIS A 174 -3.33 -29.19 -7.44
N PRO A 175 -3.26 -29.90 -6.30
CA PRO A 175 -4.32 -30.06 -5.30
C PRO A 175 -4.55 -28.77 -4.48
N ASP A 176 -5.73 -28.64 -3.87
CA ASP A 176 -6.16 -27.41 -3.16
C ASP A 176 -5.17 -27.00 -2.06
N SER A 177 -4.46 -27.96 -1.46
CA SER A 177 -3.39 -27.70 -0.48
C SER A 177 -2.27 -26.83 -1.05
N VAL A 178 -1.95 -26.96 -2.34
CA VAL A 178 -0.95 -26.14 -3.03
C VAL A 178 -1.49 -24.73 -3.26
N SER A 179 -2.76 -24.59 -3.65
CA SER A 179 -3.40 -23.28 -3.79
C SER A 179 -3.35 -22.50 -2.47
N TRP A 180 -3.78 -23.11 -1.37
CA TRP A 180 -3.73 -22.50 -0.04
C TRP A 180 -2.30 -22.18 0.41
N ALA A 181 -1.34 -23.05 0.09
CA ALA A 181 0.07 -22.77 0.36
C ALA A 181 0.56 -21.53 -0.41
N LEU A 182 0.20 -21.37 -1.69
CA LEU A 182 0.55 -20.20 -2.50
C LEU A 182 -0.06 -18.92 -1.93
N TYR A 183 -1.33 -18.95 -1.49
CA TYR A 183 -1.94 -17.83 -0.77
C TYR A 183 -1.19 -17.50 0.52
N GLY A 184 -0.80 -18.51 1.30
CA GLY A 184 -0.02 -18.33 2.52
C GLY A 184 1.36 -17.71 2.26
N VAL A 185 2.08 -18.18 1.25
CA VAL A 185 3.38 -17.61 0.84
C VAL A 185 3.21 -16.17 0.38
N ASN A 186 2.18 -15.88 -0.43
CA ASN A 186 1.87 -14.52 -0.86
C ASN A 186 1.60 -13.60 0.35
N LEU A 187 0.77 -14.05 1.30
CA LEU A 187 0.46 -13.30 2.52
C LEU A 187 1.71 -12.94 3.31
N VAL A 188 2.60 -13.92 3.55
CA VAL A 188 3.87 -13.70 4.24
C VAL A 188 4.76 -12.74 3.45
N ASN A 189 4.84 -12.91 2.12
CA ASN A 189 5.65 -12.06 1.25
C ASN A 189 5.16 -10.61 1.24
N VAL A 190 3.84 -10.39 1.14
CA VAL A 190 3.22 -9.05 1.23
C VAL A 190 3.51 -8.45 2.60
N ARG A 191 3.33 -9.21 3.69
CA ARG A 191 3.60 -8.69 5.03
C ARG A 191 5.07 -8.31 5.21
N ALA A 192 5.99 -9.11 4.70
CA ALA A 192 7.42 -8.85 4.72
C ALA A 192 7.80 -7.54 4.00
N ASN A 193 7.23 -7.30 2.82
CA ASN A 193 7.42 -6.05 2.08
C ASN A 193 6.85 -4.82 2.79
N LEU A 194 5.87 -5.01 3.70
CA LEU A 194 5.23 -3.94 4.46
C LEU A 194 5.88 -3.68 5.83
N LEU A 195 6.80 -4.53 6.31
CA LEU A 195 7.38 -4.40 7.65
C LEU A 195 7.92 -2.99 7.92
N GLY A 196 8.75 -2.47 7.02
CA GLY A 196 9.38 -1.15 7.17
C GLY A 196 8.36 -0.01 7.27
N ALA A 197 7.37 0.03 6.38
CA ALA A 197 6.34 1.07 6.40
C ALA A 197 5.44 0.99 7.64
N THR A 198 5.10 -0.24 8.07
CA THR A 198 4.20 -0.42 9.22
C THR A 198 4.86 -0.22 10.57
N ASP A 199 6.18 -0.44 10.68
CA ASP A 199 6.92 -0.19 11.92
C ASP A 199 6.98 1.31 12.19
N VAL A 200 7.28 2.13 11.17
CA VAL A 200 7.22 3.60 11.27
C VAL A 200 5.82 4.09 11.62
N LEU A 201 4.79 3.51 11.01
CA LEU A 201 3.41 3.87 11.31
C LEU A 201 3.01 3.52 12.75
N ALA A 202 3.44 2.36 13.26
CA ALA A 202 3.11 1.90 14.60
C ALA A 202 3.69 2.84 15.68
N ASP A 203 4.87 3.41 15.43
CA ASP A 203 5.53 4.32 16.35
C ASP A 203 4.94 5.75 16.32
N ALA A 204 4.31 6.15 15.21
CA ALA A 204 3.87 7.52 14.97
C ALA A 204 2.36 7.78 15.17
N ALA A 205 1.50 6.76 15.02
CA ALA A 205 0.05 6.97 15.01
C ALA A 205 -0.59 6.85 16.40
N LEU A 206 -1.20 7.94 16.89
CA LEU A 206 -1.97 7.95 18.14
C LEU A 206 -3.24 7.06 18.05
N ASP A 207 -3.92 7.06 16.90
CA ASP A 207 -5.01 6.13 16.59
C ASP A 207 -4.73 5.41 15.26
N LYS A 208 -4.06 4.25 15.36
CA LYS A 208 -3.70 3.40 14.22
C LYS A 208 -4.93 2.99 13.39
N TYR A 209 -6.06 2.74 14.04
CA TYR A 209 -7.28 2.31 13.35
C TYR A 209 -7.80 3.41 12.43
N SER A 210 -8.00 4.61 12.97
CA SER A 210 -8.52 5.74 12.19
C SER A 210 -7.59 6.12 11.04
N PHE A 211 -6.27 6.08 11.27
CA PHE A 211 -5.28 6.30 10.22
C PHE A 211 -5.42 5.29 9.08
N VAL A 212 -5.44 3.99 9.41
CA VAL A 212 -5.53 2.93 8.39
C VAL A 212 -6.86 3.00 7.62
N ARG A 213 -7.97 3.29 8.31
CA ARG A 213 -9.28 3.49 7.67
C ARG A 213 -9.24 4.64 6.67
N ASN A 214 -8.76 5.81 7.10
CA ASN A 214 -8.77 7.01 6.27
C ASN A 214 -7.81 6.84 5.07
N ALA A 215 -6.61 6.29 5.30
CA ALA A 215 -5.66 5.99 4.23
C ALA A 215 -6.24 4.99 3.21
N TYR A 216 -6.98 3.98 3.67
CA TYR A 216 -7.68 3.04 2.80
C TYR A 216 -8.72 3.76 1.93
N LEU A 217 -9.65 4.50 2.55
CA LEU A 217 -10.72 5.20 1.83
C LEU A 217 -10.17 6.22 0.84
N GLN A 218 -9.17 7.00 1.24
CA GLN A 218 -8.50 7.98 0.38
C GLN A 218 -7.84 7.30 -0.83
N ARG A 219 -7.13 6.19 -0.62
CA ARG A 219 -6.52 5.42 -1.72
C ARG A 219 -7.58 4.85 -2.66
N ARG A 220 -8.68 4.29 -2.14
CA ARG A 220 -9.76 3.75 -2.97
C ARG A 220 -10.38 4.85 -3.84
N GLN A 221 -10.62 6.01 -3.26
CA GLN A 221 -11.16 7.15 -4.00
C GLN A 221 -10.21 7.61 -5.10
N TYR A 222 -8.91 7.74 -4.80
CA TYR A 222 -7.89 8.10 -5.78
C TYR A 222 -7.87 7.15 -6.99
N LEU A 223 -7.99 5.83 -6.75
CA LEU A 223 -8.01 4.82 -7.81
C LEU A 223 -9.29 4.86 -8.66
N ILE A 224 -10.42 5.25 -8.07
CA ILE A 224 -11.70 5.39 -8.79
C ILE A 224 -11.74 6.68 -9.61
N SER A 225 -11.27 7.79 -9.04
CA SER A 225 -11.26 9.10 -9.70
C SER A 225 -10.12 9.26 -10.72
N GLY A 226 -9.22 8.29 -10.83
CA GLY A 226 -8.06 8.38 -11.73
C GLY A 226 -7.05 9.46 -11.32
N GLY A 227 -7.07 9.87 -10.05
CA GLY A 227 -6.22 10.95 -9.54
C GLY A 227 -6.78 12.36 -9.71
N ASP A 228 -7.98 12.50 -10.29
CA ASP A 228 -8.71 13.76 -10.26
C ASP A 228 -9.20 13.99 -8.82
N GLY A 229 -8.73 15.06 -8.17
CA GLY A 229 -8.78 15.33 -6.72
C GLY A 229 -10.17 15.52 -6.09
N ASN A 230 -11.23 14.96 -6.67
CA ASN A 230 -12.59 14.99 -6.13
C ASN A 230 -12.74 13.88 -5.07
N THR A 231 -12.22 14.15 -3.87
CA THR A 231 -12.38 13.29 -2.70
C THR A 231 -13.70 13.62 -1.97
N PRO A 232 -14.58 12.65 -1.70
CA PRO A 232 -15.74 12.87 -0.84
C PRO A 232 -15.29 13.18 0.59
N ASP A 233 -15.91 14.18 1.23
CA ASP A 233 -15.67 14.52 2.64
C ASP A 233 -16.18 13.40 3.56
N TYR A 234 -15.25 12.61 4.09
CA TYR A 234 -15.51 11.54 5.05
C TYR A 234 -15.30 11.96 6.51
N GLY A 235 -15.42 13.25 6.83
CA GLY A 235 -15.35 13.75 8.20
C GLY A 235 -13.96 13.57 8.81
N GLU A 236 -12.96 14.27 8.25
CA GLU A 236 -11.57 14.28 8.73
C GLU A 236 -11.48 14.63 10.23
N ALA A 237 -10.70 13.85 10.98
CA ALA A 237 -9.81 14.45 11.97
C ALA A 237 -8.63 15.02 11.17
N PRO A 238 -8.21 16.27 11.39
CA PRO A 238 -7.13 16.88 10.61
C PRO A 238 -5.88 15.98 10.63
N LEU A 239 -5.32 15.72 9.45
CA LEU A 239 -3.96 15.21 9.37
C LEU A 239 -3.04 16.21 10.08
N PRO A 240 -2.02 15.76 10.83
CA PRO A 240 -1.03 16.66 11.39
C PRO A 240 -0.44 17.51 10.24
N THR A 241 -0.63 18.82 10.32
CA THR A 241 0.12 19.75 9.47
C THR A 241 1.54 19.73 10.01
N TYR A 242 2.46 19.15 9.25
CA TYR A 242 3.87 19.42 9.47
C TYR A 242 4.10 20.81 8.88
N ASP A 243 3.88 21.82 9.71
CA ASP A 243 4.31 23.17 9.39
C ASP A 243 5.83 23.12 9.29
N ASP A 244 6.38 23.44 8.11
CA ASP A 244 7.81 23.69 7.89
C ASP A 244 8.23 24.99 8.60
N GLU A 245 7.94 25.11 9.89
CA GLU A 245 8.45 26.16 10.76
C GLU A 245 9.36 25.54 11.82
N GLY A 246 10.67 25.57 11.54
CA GLY A 246 11.68 25.72 12.57
C GLY A 246 12.29 24.43 13.13
N ALA A 247 12.84 23.56 12.28
CA ALA A 247 13.91 22.66 12.72
C ALA A 247 15.22 23.45 12.93
N ALA A 248 15.32 24.16 14.06
CA ALA A 248 16.60 24.61 14.58
C ALA A 248 17.43 23.37 14.96
N ALA A 249 18.56 23.19 14.28
CA ALA A 249 19.55 22.18 14.64
C ALA A 249 19.97 22.35 16.11
N PRO A 250 20.03 21.27 16.93
CA PRO A 250 20.58 21.39 18.26
C PRO A 250 22.10 21.55 18.14
N ALA A 251 22.57 22.78 18.32
CA ALA A 251 23.96 23.07 18.62
C ALA A 251 24.20 22.90 20.13
N GLY A 252 25.20 22.09 20.48
CA GLY A 252 25.98 22.27 21.71
C GLY A 252 25.93 21.13 22.73
N ALA A 253 27.00 20.34 22.74
CA ALA A 253 27.58 19.81 23.98
C ALA A 253 29.10 19.69 23.79
N SER A 254 29.79 20.80 24.03
CA SER A 254 31.25 20.89 24.11
C SER A 254 31.72 20.38 25.48
N ALA A 255 32.58 19.37 25.52
CA ALA A 255 33.34 19.01 26.71
C ALA A 255 34.76 19.59 26.62
N THR A 256 34.99 20.56 27.50
CA THR A 256 36.24 21.11 28.07
C THR A 256 37.58 20.45 27.73
N ALA A 257 38.53 21.26 27.23
CA ALA A 257 39.96 21.10 27.46
C ALA A 257 40.60 22.48 27.76
N THR A 258 41.32 22.55 28.89
CA THR A 258 42.02 23.71 29.49
C THR A 258 43.29 24.09 28.69
N PRO A 259 43.77 25.36 28.71
CA PRO A 259 44.71 25.86 27.71
C PRO A 259 46.18 25.66 28.10
N ALA A 260 47.04 25.55 27.07
CA ALA A 260 48.49 25.72 27.22
C ALA A 260 49.04 26.65 26.12
N SER A 261 49.83 27.61 26.60
CA SER A 261 50.52 28.74 26.00
C SER A 261 51.45 28.41 24.82
N GLY A 262 51.64 29.35 23.87
CA GLY A 262 52.84 29.39 23.03
C GLY A 262 52.73 30.07 21.65
N THR A 263 52.87 31.40 21.63
CA THR A 263 53.58 32.24 20.62
C THR A 263 53.52 31.98 19.10
N ALA A 264 53.14 33.05 18.39
CA ALA A 264 53.81 33.69 17.23
C ALA A 264 53.11 33.72 15.84
N ALA A 265 52.74 34.97 15.50
CA ALA A 265 52.92 35.68 14.22
C ALA A 265 51.93 35.48 13.04
N ALA A 266 51.32 36.61 12.65
CA ALA A 266 50.70 36.89 11.35
C ALA A 266 51.78 37.36 10.34
N PRO A 267 51.54 37.52 9.01
CA PRO A 267 50.55 38.46 8.48
C PRO A 267 49.76 38.04 7.20
N THR A 268 48.71 38.79 6.93
CA THR A 268 47.90 38.97 5.69
C THR A 268 48.71 39.66 4.55
N PRO A 269 48.15 40.03 3.36
CA PRO A 269 47.00 39.57 2.54
C PRO A 269 47.35 39.41 1.02
N ALA A 270 46.39 39.00 0.16
CA ALA A 270 46.03 39.62 -1.15
C ALA A 270 45.55 38.66 -2.27
N SER A 271 44.35 38.96 -2.78
CA SER A 271 43.90 39.07 -4.19
C SER A 271 44.70 38.39 -5.32
N GLY A 272 43.99 37.61 -6.17
CA GLY A 272 44.26 37.62 -7.62
C GLY A 272 44.19 36.29 -8.38
N ALA A 273 43.08 36.07 -9.08
CA ALA A 273 42.95 35.50 -10.44
C ALA A 273 43.32 34.03 -10.78
N ARG A 274 42.34 33.44 -11.51
CA ARG A 274 42.41 32.48 -12.63
C ARG A 274 42.44 30.96 -12.37
N ASN A 275 41.36 30.35 -12.88
CA ASN A 275 41.26 29.09 -13.61
C ASN A 275 41.88 27.82 -13.01
N THR A 276 41.02 26.94 -12.50
CA THR A 276 41.03 25.51 -12.86
C THR A 276 39.62 24.94 -12.68
N VAL A 277 39.02 24.48 -13.77
CA VAL A 277 37.82 23.65 -13.78
C VAL A 277 38.27 22.18 -13.78
N PRO A 278 37.77 21.33 -12.88
CA PRO A 278 37.70 19.90 -13.12
C PRO A 278 36.30 19.55 -13.64
N GLY A 279 36.22 19.00 -14.85
CA GLY A 279 34.98 18.56 -15.47
C GLY A 279 34.50 17.23 -14.90
N ASN A 280 33.26 17.20 -14.41
CA ASN A 280 32.34 16.03 -14.48
C ASN A 280 30.93 16.33 -13.95
N GLU A 281 30.31 17.44 -14.37
CA GLU A 281 28.88 17.66 -14.11
C GLU A 281 28.07 17.65 -15.40
N TYR A 282 27.17 16.67 -15.50
CA TYR A 282 26.14 16.61 -16.52
C TYR A 282 25.15 17.76 -16.29
N VAL A 283 25.11 18.71 -17.23
CA VAL A 283 24.11 19.78 -17.27
C VAL A 283 22.92 19.28 -18.09
N PRO A 284 21.74 19.04 -17.51
CA PRO A 284 20.55 18.68 -18.29
C PRO A 284 20.08 19.88 -19.15
N PRO A 285 19.55 19.62 -20.35
CA PRO A 285 19.08 20.68 -21.24
C PRO A 285 17.89 21.45 -20.63
N ARG A 286 17.91 22.77 -20.84
CA ARG A 286 16.86 23.73 -20.41
C ARG A 286 15.50 23.30 -20.96
N ALA A 287 14.54 23.02 -20.09
CA ALA A 287 13.14 22.85 -20.48
C ALA A 287 12.57 24.17 -21.04
N PRO A 288 11.68 24.13 -22.05
CA PRO A 288 11.07 25.33 -22.63
C PRO A 288 10.21 26.06 -21.60
N ALA A 289 10.28 27.39 -21.63
CA ALA A 289 9.64 28.29 -20.67
C ALA A 289 8.11 28.19 -20.75
N GLY A 290 7.44 27.90 -19.63
CA GLY A 290 5.99 27.93 -19.62
C GLY A 290 5.22 27.35 -18.43
N PHE A 291 5.79 27.09 -17.26
CA PHE A 291 5.00 26.79 -16.06
C PHE A 291 5.66 27.34 -14.77
N PRO A 292 4.89 27.98 -13.86
CA PRO A 292 5.44 28.60 -12.66
C PRO A 292 5.84 27.54 -11.64
N SER A 293 7.13 27.51 -11.31
CA SER A 293 7.68 26.73 -10.20
C SER A 293 7.47 27.48 -8.88
N PHE A 294 6.54 27.03 -8.05
CA PHE A 294 6.51 27.42 -6.63
C PHE A 294 7.68 26.73 -5.92
N ARG A 295 8.70 27.51 -5.59
CA ARG A 295 9.66 27.18 -4.53
C ARG A 295 9.13 27.78 -3.24
N LEU A 296 8.91 26.96 -2.22
CA LEU A 296 8.80 27.44 -0.85
C LEU A 296 10.00 26.90 -0.06
N ARG A 297 10.53 27.80 0.76
CA ARG A 297 11.52 27.53 1.80
C ARG A 297 10.91 26.62 2.85
#